data_AF-A0AAV6J2R4-F1
#
_entry.id   AF-A0AAV6J2R4-F1
#
_cell.length_a   1.000
_cell.length_b   1.000
_cell.length_c   1.000
_cell.angle_alpha   90.00
_cell.angle_beta   90.00
_cell.angle_gamma   90.00
#
_symmetry.space_group_name_H-M   'P 1'
#
loop_
_entity.id
_entity.type
_entity.pdbx_description
1 polymer ?
#
loop_
_entity_poly.entity_id
_entity_poly.type
_entity_poly.pdbx_seq_one_letter_code
_entity_poly.pdbx_strand_id
1 'polypeptide(L)'
;MGVSQHLTSFSCELRITRVKNIDYLIKSSGQVFVRCYLSAGNNTRVRLETLEISSKSNLFFNYSLSLNCSCPQESMAKLMESGTAVFELRQRKVTRPFLGKVGSDLLARAEVPWKSVFESPEMEIERWVFMVPKSRRGNEDEKPPAVEVAMKIRVPAVAETVATRRRQYRRERKWDECGCVRGEGCSCGDNEIFTLAAAL
;
A
#
# COMPACT_ATOMS: atom_id res chain seq x y z
N MET A 1 36.00 -5.84 11.11
CA MET A 1 35.10 -7.02 11.05
C MET A 1 33.77 -6.55 10.50
N GLY A 2 33.36 -7.04 9.33
CA GLY A 2 32.10 -6.61 8.70
C GLY A 2 30.91 -7.24 9.40
N VAL A 3 29.95 -6.42 9.85
CA VAL A 3 28.70 -6.91 10.42
C VAL A 3 27.90 -7.56 9.29
N SER A 4 27.68 -8.87 9.37
CA SER A 4 26.79 -9.58 8.45
C SER A 4 25.37 -9.03 8.66
N GLN A 5 24.89 -8.20 7.73
CA GLN A 5 23.54 -7.66 7.79
C GLN A 5 22.57 -8.73 7.28
N HIS A 6 21.71 -9.23 8.17
CA HIS A 6 20.66 -10.16 7.79
C HIS A 6 19.64 -9.44 6.90
N LEU A 7 19.64 -9.78 5.61
CA LEU A 7 18.70 -9.25 4.63
C LEU A 7 17.39 -10.02 4.69
N THR A 8 16.29 -9.29 4.78
CA THR A 8 14.95 -9.82 4.57
C THR A 8 14.52 -9.57 3.14
N SER A 9 13.97 -10.59 2.50
CA SER A 9 13.43 -10.50 1.14
C SER A 9 11.92 -10.61 1.17
N PHE A 10 11.24 -9.90 0.28
CA PHE A 10 9.80 -10.03 0.05
C PHE A 10 9.46 -9.67 -1.39
N SER A 11 8.35 -10.18 -1.89
CA SER A 11 7.76 -9.75 -3.16
C SER A 11 6.61 -8.79 -2.88
N CYS A 12 6.51 -7.73 -3.69
CA CYS A 12 5.39 -6.80 -3.70
C CYS A 12 4.72 -6.87 -5.08
N GLU A 13 3.47 -7.30 -5.11
CA GLU A 13 2.61 -7.22 -6.29
C GLU A 13 1.76 -5.94 -6.17
N LEU A 14 1.78 -5.11 -7.21
CA LEU A 14 1.04 -3.85 -7.30
C LEU A 14 0.16 -3.87 -8.55
N ARG A 15 -1.13 -3.59 -8.37
CA ARG A 15 -2.09 -3.41 -9.47
C ARG A 15 -2.75 -2.05 -9.36
N ILE A 16 -2.83 -1.35 -10.48
CA ILE A 16 -3.53 -0.07 -10.64
C ILE A 16 -4.52 -0.26 -11.76
N THR A 17 -5.80 -0.41 -11.41
CA THR A 17 -6.80 -0.88 -12.36
C THR A 17 -7.50 0.27 -13.07
N ARG A 18 -8.03 1.24 -12.32
CA ARG A 18 -8.87 2.32 -12.85
C ARG A 18 -8.91 3.54 -11.93
N VAL A 19 -9.39 4.64 -12.49
CA VAL A 19 -9.68 5.88 -11.75
C VAL A 19 -11.12 6.33 -11.99
N LYS A 20 -11.68 7.11 -11.06
CA LYS A 20 -13.03 7.68 -11.17
C LYS A 20 -13.10 9.08 -10.56
N ASN A 21 -14.15 9.82 -10.93
CA ASN A 21 -14.42 11.18 -10.46
C ASN A 21 -13.27 12.15 -10.75
N ILE A 22 -12.75 12.16 -11.98
CA ILE A 22 -11.60 13.00 -12.35
C ILE A 22 -11.93 14.09 -13.39
N ASP A 23 -13.16 14.10 -13.90
CA ASP A 23 -13.53 14.92 -15.06
C ASP A 23 -13.30 16.42 -14.80
N TYR A 24 -13.68 16.90 -13.61
CA TYR A 24 -13.50 18.28 -13.18
C TYR A 24 -12.03 18.69 -12.96
N LEU A 25 -11.12 17.72 -12.83
CA LEU A 25 -9.69 17.98 -12.67
C LEU A 25 -9.00 18.22 -14.01
N ILE A 26 -9.58 17.73 -15.10
CA ILE A 26 -9.00 17.69 -16.44
C ILE A 26 -9.37 19.00 -17.16
N LYS A 27 -8.37 19.85 -17.39
CA LYS A 27 -8.59 21.17 -18.01
C LYS A 27 -8.89 21.12 -19.51
N SER A 28 -8.44 20.07 -20.18
CA SER A 28 -8.52 19.92 -21.63
C SER A 28 -8.38 18.46 -22.00
N SER A 29 -8.78 18.10 -23.22
CA SER A 29 -8.50 16.78 -23.77
C SER A 29 -7.00 16.52 -23.75
N GLY A 30 -6.58 15.53 -22.98
CA GLY A 30 -5.20 15.12 -22.88
C GLY A 30 -5.04 13.68 -22.40
N GLN A 31 -3.79 13.25 -22.33
CA GLN A 31 -3.41 11.95 -21.81
C GLN A 31 -3.23 12.02 -20.30
N VAL A 32 -3.84 11.06 -19.59
CA VAL A 32 -3.72 10.91 -18.14
C VAL A 32 -3.01 9.60 -17.81
N PHE A 33 -2.24 9.59 -16.73
CA PHE A 33 -1.53 8.43 -16.23
C PHE A 33 -1.40 8.47 -14.71
N VAL A 34 -1.19 7.31 -14.10
CA VAL A 34 -0.85 7.22 -12.68
C VAL A 34 0.64 7.01 -12.55
N ARG A 35 1.27 7.84 -11.72
CA ARG A 35 2.65 7.66 -11.27
C ARG A 35 2.62 7.15 -9.84
N CYS A 36 3.29 6.03 -9.60
CA CYS A 36 3.44 5.46 -8.27
C CYS A 36 4.87 5.66 -7.76
N TYR A 37 5.02 5.98 -6.48
CA TYR A 37 6.28 5.94 -5.76
C TYR A 37 6.21 4.94 -4.63
N LEU A 38 7.14 3.97 -4.61
CA LEU A 38 7.27 3.01 -3.53
C LEU A 38 8.54 3.34 -2.74
N SER A 39 8.41 3.54 -1.42
CA SER A 39 9.56 3.70 -0.53
C SER A 39 10.48 2.49 -0.60
N ALA A 40 11.77 2.70 -0.88
CA ALA A 40 12.79 1.65 -0.94
C ALA A 40 13.78 1.70 0.25
N GLY A 41 13.43 2.44 1.32
CA GLY A 41 14.31 2.70 2.46
C GLY A 41 15.32 3.82 2.18
N ASN A 42 15.96 4.35 3.23
CA ASN A 42 17.01 5.38 3.14
C ASN A 42 16.66 6.59 2.26
N ASN A 43 15.41 7.09 2.34
CA ASN A 43 14.88 8.19 1.51
C ASN A 43 14.89 7.94 -0.01
N THR A 44 15.17 6.72 -0.44
CA THR A 44 15.09 6.32 -1.85
C THR A 44 13.69 5.83 -2.17
N ARG A 45 13.28 6.01 -3.43
CA ARG A 45 11.96 5.60 -3.93
C ARG A 45 12.04 5.03 -5.33
N VAL A 46 11.33 3.94 -5.56
CA VAL A 46 11.09 3.40 -6.90
C VAL A 46 9.94 4.20 -7.51
N ARG A 47 10.15 4.74 -8.72
CA ARG A 47 9.10 5.41 -9.50
C ARG A 47 8.60 4.48 -10.59
N LEU A 48 7.27 4.33 -10.65
CA LEU A 48 6.57 3.55 -11.66
C LEU A 48 5.55 4.46 -12.37
N GLU A 49 5.30 4.22 -13.65
CA GLU A 49 4.27 4.93 -14.41
C GLU A 49 3.41 3.92 -15.15
N THR A 50 2.09 4.13 -15.14
CA THR A 50 1.18 3.40 -16.01
C THR A 50 1.32 3.91 -17.45
N LEU A 51 0.74 3.15 -18.38
CA LEU A 51 0.46 3.67 -19.72
C LEU A 51 -0.48 4.87 -19.63
N GLU A 52 -0.39 5.72 -20.65
CA GLU A 52 -1.21 6.90 -20.81
C GLU A 52 -2.55 6.52 -21.45
N ILE A 53 -3.64 7.01 -20.88
CA ILE A 53 -4.99 6.80 -21.41
C ILE A 53 -5.62 8.15 -21.76
N SER A 54 -6.56 8.13 -22.69
CA SER A 54 -7.30 9.33 -23.05
C SER A 54 -8.22 9.74 -21.89
N SER A 55 -8.21 11.01 -21.54
CA SER A 55 -9.17 11.62 -20.61
C SER A 55 -10.63 11.49 -21.03
N LYS A 56 -10.90 11.13 -22.30
CA LYS A 56 -12.26 10.96 -22.85
C LYS A 56 -12.72 9.50 -22.93
N SER A 57 -11.83 8.54 -22.66
CA SER A 57 -12.12 7.11 -22.77
C SER A 57 -12.44 6.48 -21.41
N ASN A 58 -12.85 5.22 -21.43
CA ASN A 58 -12.97 4.40 -20.22
C ASN A 58 -11.65 4.46 -19.42
N LEU A 59 -11.72 4.93 -18.18
CA LEU A 59 -10.58 5.28 -17.32
C LEU A 59 -9.88 4.06 -16.68
N PHE A 60 -9.60 3.05 -17.50
CA PHE A 60 -8.95 1.81 -17.10
C PHE A 60 -7.48 1.82 -17.53
N PHE A 61 -6.59 1.60 -16.57
CA PHE A 61 -5.17 1.39 -16.81
C PHE A 61 -4.81 -0.08 -16.95
N ASN A 62 -5.45 -0.96 -16.16
CA ASN A 62 -5.13 -2.39 -16.06
C ASN A 62 -3.62 -2.67 -15.92
N TYR A 63 -2.94 -1.85 -15.11
CA TYR A 63 -1.50 -1.95 -14.89
C TYR A 63 -1.23 -2.94 -13.75
N SER A 64 -0.27 -3.84 -13.94
CA SER A 64 0.17 -4.79 -12.93
C SER A 64 1.70 -4.94 -12.98
N LEU A 65 2.33 -4.99 -11.82
CA LEU A 65 3.76 -5.21 -11.68
C LEU A 65 4.04 -6.07 -10.44
N SER A 66 5.06 -6.91 -10.50
CA SER A 66 5.64 -7.58 -9.34
C SER A 66 7.08 -7.12 -9.16
N LEU A 67 7.44 -6.75 -7.93
CA LEU A 67 8.78 -6.35 -7.54
C LEU A 67 9.32 -7.32 -6.49
N ASN A 68 10.56 -7.76 -6.68
CA ASN A 68 11.30 -8.45 -5.63
C ASN A 68 12.14 -7.43 -4.87
N CYS A 69 11.94 -7.38 -3.56
CA CYS A 69 12.56 -6.43 -2.66
C CYS A 69 13.49 -7.17 -1.70
N SER A 70 14.69 -6.64 -1.53
CA SER A 70 15.62 -7.04 -0.48
C SER A 70 15.94 -5.82 0.36
N CYS A 71 15.85 -5.94 1.68
CA CYS A 71 16.22 -4.86 2.58
C CYS A 71 16.79 -5.41 3.90
N PRO A 72 17.69 -4.66 4.57
CA PRO A 72 18.08 -4.97 5.94
C PRO A 72 16.86 -5.01 6.87
N GLN A 73 16.90 -5.87 7.90
CA GLN A 73 15.79 -6.05 8.83
C GLN A 73 15.30 -4.73 9.49
N GLU A 74 16.22 -3.82 9.83
CA GLU A 74 15.89 -2.50 10.38
C GLU A 74 15.12 -1.62 9.37
N SER A 75 15.52 -1.68 8.09
CA SER A 75 14.84 -0.97 7.00
C SER A 75 13.44 -1.53 6.73
N MET A 76 13.22 -2.83 6.94
CA MET A 76 11.91 -3.45 6.86
C MET A 76 10.96 -2.91 7.95
N ALA A 77 11.44 -2.83 9.19
CA ALA A 77 10.64 -2.27 10.29
C ALA A 77 10.24 -0.82 9.99
N LYS A 78 11.19 0.00 9.55
CA LYS A 78 10.94 1.39 9.16
C LYS A 78 9.97 1.52 7.96
N LEU A 79 10.11 0.65 6.96
CA LEU A 79 9.20 0.61 5.81
C LEU A 79 7.76 0.34 6.27
N MET A 80 7.59 -0.62 7.20
CA MET A 80 6.26 -0.92 7.72
C MET A 80 5.70 0.23 8.57
N GLU A 81 6.49 0.80 9.48
CA GLU A 81 6.00 1.79 10.44
C GLU A 81 5.63 3.12 9.79
N SER A 82 6.49 3.63 8.90
CA SER A 82 6.35 4.99 8.35
C SER A 82 6.38 5.05 6.82
N GLY A 83 6.57 3.93 6.12
CA GLY A 83 6.61 3.92 4.67
C GLY A 83 5.22 4.11 4.05
N THR A 84 5.22 4.71 2.85
CA THR A 84 4.01 4.92 2.06
C THR A 84 4.22 4.56 0.59
N ALA A 85 3.23 3.92 -0.03
CA ALA A 85 3.07 3.95 -1.47
C ALA A 85 2.30 5.22 -1.85
N VAL A 86 2.87 6.05 -2.73
CA VAL A 86 2.28 7.32 -3.15
C VAL A 86 1.79 7.19 -4.58
N PHE A 87 0.53 7.55 -4.81
CA PHE A 87 -0.09 7.54 -6.14
C PHE A 87 -0.39 8.97 -6.57
N GLU A 88 0.13 9.38 -7.72
CA GLU A 88 -0.13 10.66 -8.35
C GLU A 88 -0.90 10.44 -9.64
N LEU A 89 -2.09 11.03 -9.74
CA LEU A 89 -2.79 11.18 -11.00
C LEU A 89 -2.21 12.39 -11.74
N ARG A 90 -1.73 12.18 -12.96
CA ARG A 90 -1.05 13.20 -13.74
C ARG A 90 -1.64 13.34 -15.13
N GLN A 91 -1.64 14.56 -15.64
CA GLN A 91 -2.00 14.86 -17.02
C GLN A 91 -0.75 15.30 -17.78
N ARG A 92 -0.51 14.72 -18.96
CA ARG A 92 0.54 15.20 -19.86
C ARG A 92 0.19 16.60 -20.36
N LYS A 93 1.20 17.48 -20.37
CA LYS A 93 1.05 18.76 -21.04
C LYS A 93 1.01 18.52 -22.54
N VAL A 94 0.02 19.12 -23.21
CA VAL A 94 -0.02 19.13 -24.67
C VAL A 94 1.11 20.04 -25.14
N THR A 95 2.24 19.45 -25.51
CA THR A 95 3.37 20.18 -26.11
C THR A 95 3.22 20.19 -27.62
N ARG A 96 3.47 21.35 -28.26
CA ARG A 96 3.69 21.39 -29.70
C ARG A 96 5.00 20.62 -30.01
N PRO A 97 5.12 19.91 -31.15
CA PRO A 97 6.27 19.03 -31.46
C PRO A 97 7.66 19.67 -31.32
N PHE A 98 7.74 21.00 -31.36
CA PHE A 98 8.98 21.78 -31.45
C PHE A 98 9.52 22.30 -30.10
N LEU A 99 8.82 22.06 -28.97
CA LEU A 99 9.25 22.48 -27.64
C LEU A 99 9.60 21.25 -26.81
N GLY A 100 10.90 20.93 -26.75
CA GLY A 100 11.49 19.71 -26.19
C GLY A 100 11.35 19.49 -24.66
N LYS A 101 10.21 19.81 -24.05
CA LYS A 101 9.92 19.45 -22.65
C LYS A 101 8.51 18.84 -22.50
N VAL A 102 8.46 17.51 -22.46
CA VAL A 102 7.25 16.73 -22.14
C VAL A 102 7.00 16.77 -20.63
N GLY A 103 6.41 17.86 -20.16
CA GLY A 103 5.97 18.01 -18.78
C GLY A 103 4.67 17.24 -18.49
N SER A 104 4.35 17.10 -17.21
CA SER A 104 3.01 16.69 -16.76
C SER A 104 2.59 17.50 -15.56
N ASP A 105 1.30 17.79 -15.44
CA ASP A 105 0.70 18.44 -14.28
C ASP A 105 0.14 17.38 -13.33
N LEU A 106 0.37 17.58 -12.03
CA LEU A 106 -0.26 16.79 -10.98
C LEU A 106 -1.72 17.23 -10.83
N LEU A 107 -2.65 16.27 -10.95
CA LEU A 107 -4.08 16.50 -10.78
C LEU A 107 -4.54 16.17 -9.36
N ALA A 108 -4.15 14.99 -8.86
CA ALA A 108 -4.53 14.52 -7.53
C ALA A 108 -3.47 13.55 -6.97
N ARG A 109 -3.46 13.39 -5.64
CA ARG A 109 -2.48 12.56 -4.93
C ARG A 109 -3.13 11.72 -3.83
N ALA A 110 -2.73 10.47 -3.71
CA ALA A 110 -3.13 9.57 -2.62
C ALA A 110 -1.91 8.89 -2.01
N GLU A 111 -2.03 8.46 -0.76
CA GLU A 111 -1.01 7.67 -0.07
C GLU A 111 -1.66 6.42 0.53
N VAL A 112 -0.93 5.31 0.46
CA VAL A 112 -1.28 4.06 1.13
C VAL A 112 -0.13 3.70 2.06
N PRO A 113 -0.34 3.71 3.39
CA PRO A 113 0.68 3.28 4.34
C PRO A 113 0.99 1.80 4.14
N TRP A 114 2.27 1.43 4.08
CA TRP A 114 2.69 0.03 3.99
C TRP A 114 2.16 -0.80 5.15
N LYS A 115 2.09 -0.19 6.35
CA LYS A 115 1.46 -0.78 7.54
C LYS A 115 0.10 -1.39 7.23
N SER A 116 -0.74 -0.68 6.46
CA SER A 116 -2.10 -1.15 6.15
C SER A 116 -2.13 -2.38 5.25
N VAL A 117 -1.07 -2.64 4.48
CA VAL A 117 -0.91 -3.85 3.66
C VAL A 117 -0.33 -4.98 4.51
N PHE A 118 0.67 -4.70 5.36
CA PHE A 118 1.26 -5.73 6.24
C PHE A 118 0.29 -6.24 7.31
N GLU A 119 -0.66 -5.41 7.75
CA GLU A 119 -1.64 -5.75 8.79
C GLU A 119 -2.94 -6.33 8.25
N SER A 120 -3.13 -6.34 6.92
CA SER A 120 -4.33 -6.89 6.30
C SER A 120 -4.30 -8.43 6.27
N PRO A 121 -5.48 -9.09 6.16
CA PRO A 121 -5.53 -10.53 5.90
C PRO A 121 -4.71 -10.88 4.66
N GLU A 122 -3.95 -11.98 4.76
CA GLU A 122 -3.08 -12.47 3.67
C GLU A 122 -2.03 -11.45 3.16
N MET A 123 -1.80 -10.36 3.90
CA MET A 123 -0.96 -9.23 3.50
C MET A 123 -1.37 -8.65 2.14
N GLU A 124 -2.67 -8.63 1.87
CA GLU A 124 -3.27 -8.18 0.64
C GLU A 124 -4.34 -7.12 0.90
N ILE A 125 -4.37 -6.10 0.06
CA ILE A 125 -5.46 -5.13 0.00
C ILE A 125 -5.92 -4.95 -1.44
N GLU A 126 -7.21 -4.74 -1.63
CA GLU A 126 -7.81 -4.27 -2.87
C GLU A 126 -8.92 -3.29 -2.52
N ARG A 127 -8.76 -2.02 -2.90
CA ARG A 127 -9.73 -0.98 -2.56
C ARG A 127 -9.60 0.27 -3.42
N TRP A 128 -10.66 1.07 -3.39
CA TRP A 128 -10.61 2.47 -3.82
C TRP A 128 -9.85 3.30 -2.79
N VAL A 129 -8.87 4.07 -3.27
CA VAL A 129 -8.14 5.05 -2.47
C VAL A 129 -8.50 6.43 -2.97
N PHE A 130 -9.13 7.21 -2.08
CA PHE A 130 -9.48 8.60 -2.37
C PHE A 130 -8.23 9.45 -2.47
N MET A 131 -8.20 10.29 -3.49
CA MET A 131 -7.09 11.17 -3.80
C MET A 131 -7.46 12.60 -3.40
N VAL A 132 -6.47 13.36 -2.97
CA VAL A 132 -6.60 14.79 -2.68
C VAL A 132 -6.29 15.56 -3.98
N PRO A 133 -7.26 16.32 -4.52
CA PRO A 133 -7.02 17.20 -5.67
C PRO A 133 -5.93 18.23 -5.38
N LYS A 134 -5.06 18.51 -6.37
CA LYS A 134 -4.10 19.61 -6.27
C LYS A 134 -4.79 20.98 -6.30
N SER A 135 -5.88 21.10 -7.04
CA SER A 135 -6.67 22.33 -7.15
C SER A 135 -8.09 22.11 -6.67
N ARG A 136 -8.62 23.06 -5.88
CA ARG A 136 -10.03 23.12 -5.46
C ARG A 136 -10.95 23.62 -6.60
N ARG A 137 -10.77 23.10 -7.81
CA ARG A 137 -11.55 23.49 -9.00
C ARG A 137 -12.95 22.85 -9.05
N GLY A 138 -13.24 21.94 -8.12
CA GLY A 138 -14.54 21.32 -7.99
C GLY A 138 -15.47 22.10 -7.08
N ASN A 139 -16.76 21.99 -7.33
CA ASN A 139 -17.79 22.41 -6.38
C ASN A 139 -17.71 21.54 -5.11
N GLU A 140 -18.19 22.03 -3.97
CA GLU A 140 -18.17 21.26 -2.71
C GLU A 140 -18.94 19.92 -2.82
N ASP A 141 -19.85 19.81 -3.78
CA ASP A 141 -20.69 18.63 -4.03
C ASP A 141 -20.02 17.54 -4.87
N GLU A 142 -18.84 17.78 -5.44
CA GLU A 142 -18.17 16.81 -6.29
C GLU A 142 -17.52 15.69 -5.47
N LYS A 143 -17.78 14.43 -5.86
CA LYS A 143 -17.15 13.28 -5.23
C LYS A 143 -15.63 13.34 -5.41
N PRO A 144 -14.84 13.00 -4.38
CA PRO A 144 -13.39 13.02 -4.50
C PRO A 144 -12.90 12.05 -5.57
N PRO A 145 -11.82 12.39 -6.30
CA PRO A 145 -11.16 11.48 -7.23
C PRO A 145 -10.69 10.24 -6.47
N ALA A 146 -10.72 9.09 -7.13
CA ALA A 146 -10.24 7.86 -6.51
C ALA A 146 -9.53 6.98 -7.54
N VAL A 147 -8.55 6.22 -7.05
CA VAL A 147 -7.84 5.19 -7.81
C VAL A 147 -8.09 3.83 -7.16
N GLU A 148 -8.40 2.82 -7.97
CA GLU A 148 -8.50 1.45 -7.50
C GLU A 148 -7.12 0.81 -7.53
N VAL A 149 -6.66 0.38 -6.36
CA VAL A 149 -5.33 -0.24 -6.18
C VAL A 149 -5.49 -1.59 -5.50
N ALA A 150 -4.68 -2.55 -5.94
CA ALA A 150 -4.43 -3.77 -5.21
C ALA A 150 -2.95 -3.88 -4.89
N MET A 151 -2.62 -4.27 -3.66
CA MET A 151 -1.26 -4.49 -3.20
C MET A 151 -1.20 -5.81 -2.45
N LYS A 152 -0.24 -6.67 -2.78
CA LYS A 152 -0.02 -7.94 -2.11
C LYS A 152 1.44 -8.13 -1.78
N ILE A 153 1.74 -8.53 -0.55
CA ILE A 153 3.09 -8.80 -0.08
C ILE A 153 3.25 -10.30 0.13
N ARG A 154 4.34 -10.87 -0.38
CA ARG A 154 4.73 -12.25 -0.10
C ARG A 154 6.11 -12.28 0.54
N VAL A 155 6.21 -12.85 1.73
CA VAL A 155 7.48 -13.05 2.41
C VAL A 155 7.87 -14.53 2.24
N PRO A 156 9.06 -14.87 1.71
CA PRO A 156 9.53 -16.25 1.64
C PRO A 156 9.61 -16.88 3.04
N ALA A 157 9.26 -18.16 3.13
CA ALA A 157 9.06 -18.91 4.38
C ALA A 157 10.25 -18.95 5.36
N VAL A 158 11.45 -18.51 4.96
CA VAL A 158 12.64 -18.48 5.84
C VAL A 158 12.59 -17.33 6.86
N ALA A 159 11.60 -16.42 6.78
CA ALA A 159 11.41 -15.29 7.70
C ALA A 159 10.10 -15.35 8.51
N GLU A 160 9.58 -16.55 8.78
CA GLU A 160 8.38 -16.77 9.61
C GLU A 160 8.50 -16.19 11.03
N THR A 161 9.71 -15.87 11.50
CA THR A 161 9.98 -15.33 12.85
C THR A 161 9.33 -13.97 13.11
N VAL A 162 9.09 -13.14 12.08
CA VAL A 162 8.44 -11.82 12.25
C VAL A 162 6.91 -11.94 12.24
N ALA A 163 6.36 -12.81 11.40
CA ALA A 163 4.92 -13.03 11.31
C ALA A 163 4.36 -13.79 12.53
N THR A 164 5.10 -14.79 13.04
CA THR A 164 4.74 -15.52 14.27
C THR A 164 4.83 -14.64 15.51
N ARG A 165 5.89 -13.84 15.67
CA ARG A 165 5.99 -12.87 16.79
C ARG A 165 4.85 -11.85 16.81
N ARG A 166 4.33 -11.42 15.65
CA ARG A 166 3.21 -10.47 15.59
C ARG A 166 1.85 -11.11 15.89
N ARG A 167 1.61 -12.35 15.45
CA ARG A 167 0.43 -13.12 15.90
C ARG A 167 0.45 -13.34 17.41
N GLN A 168 1.63 -13.56 17.98
CA GLN A 168 1.82 -13.71 19.42
C GLN A 168 1.54 -12.40 20.17
N TYR A 169 2.10 -11.26 19.74
CA TYR A 169 1.83 -9.96 20.37
C TYR A 169 0.35 -9.52 20.30
N ARG A 170 -0.34 -9.86 19.20
CA ARG A 170 -1.78 -9.60 19.04
C ARG A 170 -2.64 -10.54 19.88
N ARG A 171 -2.15 -11.76 20.18
CA ARG A 171 -2.75 -12.66 21.18
C ARG A 171 -2.52 -12.14 22.60
N GLU A 172 -1.31 -11.66 22.91
CA GLU A 172 -0.97 -11.11 24.23
C GLU A 172 -1.86 -9.91 24.61
N ARG A 173 -2.07 -8.94 23.70
CA ARG A 173 -3.02 -7.83 23.95
C ARG A 173 -4.49 -8.23 24.07
N LYS A 174 -4.87 -9.43 23.64
CA LYS A 174 -6.25 -9.94 23.78
C LYS A 174 -6.51 -10.49 25.19
N TRP A 175 -5.46 -10.76 25.98
CA TRP A 175 -5.57 -11.20 27.37
C TRP A 175 -5.70 -10.03 28.36
N ASP A 176 -5.25 -8.84 27.98
CA ASP A 176 -5.30 -7.64 28.84
C ASP A 176 -6.71 -7.03 28.97
N GLU A 177 -7.73 -7.61 28.31
CA GLU A 177 -9.11 -7.09 28.26
C GLU A 177 -10.11 -7.86 29.15
N CYS A 178 -9.65 -8.74 30.06
CA CYS A 178 -10.48 -9.14 31.23
C CYS A 178 -10.46 -7.99 32.23
N GLY A 179 -11.43 -7.09 32.08
CA GLY A 179 -11.79 -6.05 33.05
C GLY A 179 -12.38 -6.64 34.32
N CYS A 180 -11.58 -7.43 35.04
CA CYS A 180 -12.00 -8.14 36.23
C CYS A 180 -11.83 -7.19 37.44
N VAL A 181 -12.85 -6.35 37.67
CA VAL A 181 -12.98 -5.49 38.85
C VAL A 181 -13.48 -6.35 40.02
N ARG A 182 -12.78 -6.22 41.16
CA ARG A 182 -13.07 -6.82 42.47
C ARG A 182 -14.55 -7.21 42.71
N GLY A 183 -14.78 -8.48 43.00
CA GLY A 183 -16.02 -8.99 43.60
C GLY A 183 -16.52 -10.28 42.96
N GLU A 184 -16.30 -11.40 43.66
CA GLU A 184 -17.00 -12.70 43.55
C GLU A 184 -17.22 -13.31 42.15
N GLY A 185 -16.45 -14.37 41.86
CA GLY A 185 -16.89 -15.48 41.02
C GLY A 185 -16.60 -15.39 39.51
N CYS A 186 -15.33 -15.41 39.11
CA CYS A 186 -14.97 -15.75 37.72
C CYS A 186 -14.53 -17.21 37.65
N SER A 187 -15.45 -18.10 37.26
CA SER A 187 -15.16 -19.47 36.88
C SER A 187 -14.56 -19.46 35.47
N CYS A 188 -13.25 -19.23 35.37
CA CYS A 188 -12.50 -19.60 34.18
C CYS A 188 -12.25 -21.11 34.24
N GLY A 189 -13.28 -21.89 33.90
CA GLY A 189 -13.14 -23.33 33.70
C GLY A 189 -12.18 -23.58 32.54
N ASP A 190 -11.10 -24.27 32.85
CA ASP A 190 -10.19 -24.90 31.90
C ASP A 190 -10.96 -25.67 30.82
N ASN A 191 -10.57 -25.53 29.55
CA ASN A 191 -10.71 -26.61 28.57
C ASN A 191 -9.78 -26.43 27.35
N GLU A 192 -8.90 -27.42 27.24
CA GLU A 192 -8.37 -28.06 26.03
C GLU A 192 -7.23 -27.40 25.24
N ILE A 193 -6.03 -27.71 25.74
CA ILE A 193 -4.77 -27.77 24.99
C ILE A 193 -4.89 -28.89 23.94
N PHE A 194 -4.91 -28.53 22.65
CA PHE A 194 -4.67 -29.50 21.58
C PHE A 194 -3.17 -29.83 21.51
N THR A 195 -2.81 -30.96 22.10
CA THR A 195 -1.52 -31.62 21.94
C THR A 195 -1.47 -32.28 20.55
N LEU A 196 -0.78 -31.68 19.59
CA LEU A 196 -0.33 -32.40 18.39
C LEU A 196 1.04 -33.02 18.69
N ALA A 197 1.01 -34.23 19.24
CA ALA A 197 2.18 -35.10 19.26
C ALA A 197 2.36 -35.74 17.87
N ALA A 198 3.57 -35.65 17.34
CA ALA A 198 3.99 -36.39 16.16
C ALA A 198 4.07 -37.90 16.47
N ALA A 199 3.70 -38.73 15.50
CA ALA A 199 4.12 -40.13 15.45
C ALA A 199 4.42 -40.52 13.99
N LEU A 200 5.71 -40.84 13.78
CA LEU A 200 6.41 -41.66 12.77
C LEU A 200 5.81 -41.83 11.37
#